data_AF-A0A7C3JR93-F1
#
_entry.id   AF-A0A7C3JR93-F1
#
_cell.length_a   1.000
_cell.length_b   1.000
_cell.length_c   1.000
_cell.angle_alpha   90.00
_cell.angle_beta   90.00
_cell.angle_gamma   90.00
#
_symmetry.space_group_name_H-M   'P 1'
#
loop_
_entity.id
_entity.type
_entity.pdbx_description
1 polymer ?
#
loop_
_entity_poly.entity_id
_entity_poly.type
_entity_poly.pdbx_seq_one_letter_code
_entity_poly.pdbx_strand_id
1 'polypeptide(L)'
;MADPVKLELLTRAPGEAAFQTFNLDSSAAYGSFKPRRRPSEEWQVTPQPAGADGARSYVVKNLRLDRYLLLDEREHFLWEQFDGTHSIEEIARAFHFAFGAFD
;
A
#
# COMPACT_ATOMS: atom_id res chain seq x y z
N MET A 1 4.47 -24.03 -19.71
CA MET A 1 5.07 -23.50 -18.48
C MET A 1 4.85 -22.00 -18.51
N ALA A 2 4.19 -21.43 -17.51
CA ALA A 2 4.05 -19.98 -17.42
C ALA A 2 5.39 -19.39 -17.00
N ASP A 3 5.88 -18.39 -17.72
CA ASP A 3 7.10 -17.68 -17.35
C ASP A 3 6.94 -17.05 -15.95
N PRO A 4 8.01 -17.04 -15.12
CA PRO A 4 7.96 -16.38 -13.83
C PRO A 4 7.75 -14.88 -14.02
N VAL A 5 6.63 -14.37 -13.48
CA VAL A 5 6.33 -12.95 -13.47
C VAL A 5 7.26 -12.28 -12.45
N LYS A 6 8.17 -11.43 -12.92
CA LYS A 6 9.07 -10.64 -12.08
C LYS A 6 8.33 -9.38 -11.59
N LEU A 7 8.09 -9.28 -10.29
CA LEU A 7 7.54 -8.09 -9.64
C LEU A 7 8.58 -7.51 -8.68
N GLU A 8 8.95 -6.25 -8.91
CA GLU A 8 9.93 -5.53 -8.11
C GLU A 8 9.20 -4.64 -7.11
N LEU A 9 8.95 -5.14 -5.89
CA LEU A 9 8.40 -4.31 -4.82
C LEU A 9 9.50 -3.35 -4.33
N LEU A 10 9.39 -2.06 -4.67
CA LEU A 10 10.36 -1.04 -4.30
C LEU A 10 10.20 -0.61 -2.84
N THR A 11 10.82 -1.32 -1.92
CA THR A 11 10.92 -0.88 -0.51
C THR A 11 12.27 -0.23 -0.26
N ARG A 12 12.40 0.69 0.70
CA ARG A 12 13.68 1.38 1.00
C ARG A 12 13.98 1.28 2.49
N ALA A 13 15.17 0.80 2.84
CA ALA A 13 15.65 0.85 4.21
C ALA A 13 16.16 2.26 4.58
N PRO A 14 16.03 2.70 5.85
CA PRO A 14 16.57 3.99 6.29
C PRO A 14 18.10 4.03 6.06
N GLY A 15 18.57 5.02 5.32
CA GLY A 15 20.00 5.23 5.06
C GLY A 15 20.52 4.64 3.74
N GLU A 16 19.76 3.78 3.05
CA GLU A 16 20.14 3.29 1.72
C GLU A 16 19.59 4.19 0.62
N ALA A 17 20.35 4.38 -0.46
CA ALA A 17 19.90 5.11 -1.65
C ALA A 17 19.12 4.20 -2.63
N ALA A 18 19.28 2.88 -2.51
CA ALA A 18 18.69 1.89 -3.40
C ALA A 18 17.39 1.30 -2.83
N PHE A 19 16.52 0.83 -3.72
CA PHE A 19 15.33 0.07 -3.36
C PHE A 19 15.69 -1.41 -3.13
N GLN A 20 15.15 -2.02 -2.08
CA GLN A 20 15.17 -3.46 -1.84
C GLN A 20 14.09 -4.11 -2.69
N THR A 21 14.51 -4.96 -3.61
CA THR A 21 13.65 -5.74 -4.50
C THR A 21 13.47 -7.15 -3.95
N PHE A 22 12.21 -7.57 -3.74
CA PHE A 22 11.86 -8.94 -3.38
C PHE A 22 11.45 -9.71 -4.64
N ASN A 23 12.12 -10.83 -4.94
CA ASN A 23 11.69 -11.76 -5.98
C ASN A 23 10.73 -12.79 -5.36
N LEU A 24 9.49 -12.84 -5.85
CA LEU A 24 8.48 -13.81 -5.44
C LEU A 24 8.35 -14.88 -6.54
N ASP A 25 8.73 -16.11 -6.23
CA ASP A 25 8.58 -17.24 -7.14
C ASP A 25 7.09 -17.67 -7.19
N SER A 26 6.44 -17.37 -8.32
CA SER A 26 5.04 -17.67 -8.71
C SER A 26 3.97 -16.59 -8.42
N SER A 27 3.10 -16.38 -9.41
CA SER A 27 1.91 -15.51 -9.30
C SER A 27 0.94 -15.93 -8.19
N ALA A 28 0.90 -17.22 -7.85
CA ALA A 28 0.15 -17.74 -6.71
C ALA A 28 0.74 -17.29 -5.37
N ALA A 29 2.07 -17.23 -5.25
CA ALA A 29 2.74 -16.67 -4.09
C ALA A 29 2.48 -15.16 -3.95
N TYR A 30 2.35 -14.44 -5.06
CA TYR A 30 1.97 -13.03 -5.06
C TYR A 30 0.53 -12.81 -4.59
N GLY A 31 -0.44 -13.55 -5.14
CA GLY A 31 -1.84 -13.45 -4.71
C GLY A 31 -2.00 -13.72 -3.21
N SER A 32 -1.21 -14.66 -2.68
CA SER A 32 -1.21 -15.05 -1.26
C SER A 32 -0.38 -14.14 -0.34
N PHE A 33 0.41 -13.20 -0.89
CA PHE A 33 1.27 -12.31 -0.10
C PHE A 33 0.42 -11.38 0.76
N LYS A 34 0.83 -11.19 2.02
CA LYS A 34 0.11 -10.37 3.00
C LYS A 34 0.89 -9.08 3.28
N PRO A 35 0.62 -7.99 2.56
CA PRO A 35 1.33 -6.73 2.77
C PRO A 35 1.11 -6.22 4.20
N ARG A 36 2.18 -5.73 4.82
CA ARG A 36 2.15 -5.19 6.17
C ARG A 36 2.83 -3.81 6.20
N ARG A 37 2.10 -2.81 6.68
CA ARG A 37 2.60 -1.48 6.99
C ARG A 37 3.56 -1.51 8.18
N ARG A 38 4.27 -0.41 8.40
CA ARG A 38 5.12 -0.25 9.60
C ARG A 38 4.26 -0.33 10.87
N PRO A 39 4.85 -0.64 12.04
CA PRO A 39 4.16 -0.58 13.31
C PRO A 39 3.43 0.77 13.49
N SER A 40 2.26 0.74 14.14
CA SER A 40 1.39 1.91 14.33
C SER A 40 2.07 3.09 15.02
N GLU A 41 3.13 2.83 15.78
CA GLU A 41 3.89 3.84 16.51
C GLU A 41 4.85 4.63 15.59
N GLU A 42 5.08 4.16 14.35
CA GLU A 42 6.00 4.76 13.39
C GLU A 42 5.30 5.68 12.37
N TRP A 43 3.97 5.78 12.41
CA TRP A 43 3.20 6.62 11.50
C TRP A 43 1.93 7.20 12.13
N GLN A 44 1.42 8.27 11.54
CA GLN A 44 0.14 8.86 11.93
C GLN A 44 -0.66 9.24 10.69
N VAL A 45 -1.96 8.92 10.68
CA VAL A 45 -2.90 9.36 9.64
C VAL A 45 -3.69 10.57 10.15
N THR A 46 -3.82 11.59 9.32
CA THR A 46 -4.64 12.78 9.60
C THR A 46 -5.58 13.03 8.42
N PRO A 47 -6.90 12.85 8.59
CA PRO A 47 -7.89 13.24 7.58
C PRO A 47 -7.80 14.73 7.28
N GLN A 48 -7.86 15.11 6.01
CA GLN A 48 -7.90 16.50 5.57
C GLN A 48 -9.34 16.98 5.42
N PRO A 49 -9.57 18.32 5.50
CA PRO A 49 -10.84 18.90 5.08
C PRO A 49 -11.22 18.43 3.68
N ALA A 50 -12.51 18.22 3.42
CA ALA A 50 -12.97 17.84 2.09
C ALA A 50 -12.66 18.95 1.07
N GLY A 51 -12.26 18.55 -0.14
CA GLY A 51 -12.10 19.45 -1.27
C GLY A 51 -13.43 20.06 -1.71
N ALA A 52 -13.36 21.09 -2.55
CA ALA A 52 -14.55 21.75 -3.10
C ALA A 52 -15.40 20.81 -3.98
N ASP A 53 -14.76 19.78 -4.54
CA ASP A 53 -15.35 18.67 -5.29
C ASP A 53 -15.88 17.54 -4.39
N GLY A 54 -15.75 17.67 -3.06
CA GLY A 54 -16.10 16.65 -2.09
C GLY A 54 -15.03 15.57 -1.90
N ALA A 55 -13.90 15.66 -2.61
CA ALA A 55 -12.82 14.68 -2.49
C ALA A 55 -12.26 14.64 -1.06
N ARG A 56 -11.99 13.43 -0.57
CA ARG A 56 -11.35 13.20 0.73
C ARG A 56 -9.88 12.88 0.51
N SER A 57 -9.03 13.50 1.31
CA SER A 57 -7.60 13.20 1.33
C SER A 57 -7.12 12.96 2.75
N TYR A 58 -6.03 12.22 2.86
CA TYR A 58 -5.47 11.77 4.13
C TYR A 58 -3.97 12.00 4.10
N VAL A 59 -3.44 12.66 5.13
CA VAL A 59 -1.99 12.81 5.28
C VAL A 59 -1.47 11.67 6.13
N VAL A 60 -0.59 10.85 5.59
CA VAL A 60 0.15 9.82 6.33
C VAL A 60 1.54 10.37 6.63
N LYS A 61 1.82 10.64 7.91
CA LYS A 61 3.13 11.08 8.37
C LYS A 61 3.94 9.89 8.83
N ASN A 62 5.17 9.78 8.34
CA ASN A 62 6.18 8.89 8.88
C ASN A 62 6.89 9.61 10.03
N LEU A 63 6.70 9.13 11.25
CA LEU A 63 7.19 9.76 12.47
C LEU A 63 8.72 9.60 12.67
N ARG A 64 9.36 8.72 11.89
CA ARG A 64 10.80 8.47 11.98
C ARG A 64 11.63 9.26 10.99
N LEU A 65 11.09 9.49 9.80
CA LEU A 65 11.83 10.08 8.67
C LEU A 65 11.42 11.52 8.39
N ASP A 66 10.49 12.08 9.19
CA ASP A 66 9.89 13.41 8.98
C ASP A 66 9.42 13.63 7.54
N ARG A 67 8.74 12.60 7.01
CA ARG A 67 8.16 12.59 5.67
C ARG A 67 6.67 12.38 5.75
N TYR A 68 5.96 12.86 4.74
CA TYR A 68 4.52 12.62 4.63
C TYR A 68 4.14 12.23 3.21
N LEU A 69 3.03 11.52 3.11
CA LEU A 69 2.33 11.20 1.87
C LEU A 69 0.92 11.80 1.98
N LEU A 70 0.42 12.36 0.89
CA LEU A 70 -0.98 12.70 0.74
C LEU A 70 -1.62 11.57 -0.04
N LEU A 71 -2.63 10.94 0.55
CA LEU A 71 -3.40 9.86 -0.06
C LEU A 71 -4.78 10.37 -0.42
N ASP A 72 -5.28 9.97 -1.58
CA ASP A 72 -6.70 10.05 -1.87
C ASP A 72 -7.49 8.95 -1.12
N GLU A 73 -8.81 8.90 -1.35
CA GLU A 73 -9.69 7.91 -0.72
C GLU A 73 -9.37 6.45 -1.10
N ARG A 74 -9.00 6.20 -2.37
CA ARG A 74 -8.66 4.87 -2.89
C ARG A 74 -7.34 4.38 -2.31
N GLU A 75 -6.35 5.26 -2.28
CA GLU A 75 -5.03 5.00 -1.72
C GLU A 75 -5.09 4.80 -0.21
N HIS A 76 -5.88 5.61 0.51
CA HIS A 76 -6.12 5.44 1.94
C HIS A 76 -6.81 4.12 2.26
N PHE A 77 -7.78 3.70 1.43
CA PHE A 77 -8.38 2.37 1.57
C PHE A 77 -7.33 1.26 1.49
N LEU A 78 -6.47 1.29 0.48
CA LEU A 78 -5.38 0.30 0.33
C LEU A 78 -4.43 0.33 1.53
N TRP A 79 -4.07 1.53 2.01
CA TRP A 79 -3.23 1.70 3.20
C TRP A 79 -3.79 1.01 4.45
N GLU A 80 -5.11 1.07 4.67
CA GLU A 80 -5.77 0.39 5.80
C GLU A 80 -5.78 -1.13 5.64
N GLN A 81 -5.78 -1.65 4.41
CA GLN A 81 -5.74 -3.10 4.16
C GLN A 81 -4.34 -3.71 4.33
N PHE A 82 -3.27 -2.90 4.39
CA PHE A 82 -1.90 -3.39 4.58
C PHE A 82 -1.60 -3.71 6.05
N ASP A 83 -2.45 -4.52 6.68
CA ASP A 83 -2.35 -4.92 8.08
C ASP A 83 -1.58 -6.23 8.30
N GLY A 84 -1.22 -6.92 7.21
CA GLY A 84 -0.57 -8.23 7.23
C GLY A 84 -1.53 -9.39 7.51
N THR A 85 -2.84 -9.14 7.54
CA THR A 85 -3.89 -10.15 7.68
C THR A 85 -4.43 -10.55 6.31
N HIS A 86 -4.68 -9.55 5.47
CA HIS A 86 -5.27 -9.72 4.14
C HIS A 86 -4.20 -9.98 3.09
N SER A 87 -4.48 -10.91 2.18
CA SER A 87 -3.64 -11.20 1.02
C SER A 87 -3.93 -10.22 -0.13
N ILE A 88 -2.99 -10.06 -1.06
CA ILE A 88 -3.17 -9.17 -2.23
C ILE A 88 -4.45 -9.50 -3.00
N GLU A 89 -4.81 -10.77 -3.15
CA GLU A 89 -6.05 -11.16 -3.84
C GLU A 89 -7.30 -10.69 -3.08
N GLU A 90 -7.32 -10.86 -1.76
CA GLU A 90 -8.43 -10.39 -0.91
C GLU A 90 -8.55 -8.87 -0.95
N ILE A 91 -7.42 -8.17 -0.91
CA ILE A 91 -7.36 -6.70 -1.01
C ILE A 91 -7.86 -6.24 -2.38
N ALA A 92 -7.41 -6.85 -3.47
CA ALA A 92 -7.85 -6.51 -4.82
C ALA A 92 -9.35 -6.71 -5.00
N ARG A 93 -9.90 -7.78 -4.43
CA ARG A 93 -11.34 -8.05 -4.43
C ARG A 93 -12.11 -7.01 -3.62
N ALA A 94 -11.65 -6.68 -2.41
CA ALA A 94 -12.26 -5.68 -1.56
C ALA A 94 -12.23 -4.28 -2.21
N PHE A 95 -11.10 -3.92 -2.82
CA PHE A 95 -10.95 -2.69 -3.59
C PHE A 95 -11.94 -2.66 -4.76
N HIS A 96 -12.07 -3.76 -5.50
CA HIS A 96 -13.00 -3.85 -6.61
C HIS A 96 -14.46 -3.62 -6.19
N PHE A 97 -14.86 -4.18 -5.05
CA PHE A 97 -16.19 -3.95 -4.51
C PHE A 97 -16.42 -2.50 -4.05
N ALA A 98 -15.38 -1.83 -3.55
CA ALA A 98 -15.49 -0.45 -3.06
C ALA A 98 -15.45 0.60 -4.18
N PHE A 99 -14.59 0.41 -5.19
CA PHE A 99 -14.27 1.46 -6.17
C PHE A 99 -14.40 1.04 -7.64
N GLY A 100 -14.69 -0.24 -7.93
CA GLY A 100 -14.73 -0.77 -9.29
C GLY A 100 -13.37 -1.26 -9.78
N ALA A 101 -13.16 -1.33 -11.09
CA ALA A 101 -11.89 -1.82 -11.65
C ALA A 101 -10.71 -0.89 -11.29
N PHE A 102 -9.51 -1.46 -11.18
CA PHE A 102 -8.28 -0.68 -11.22
C PHE A 102 -8.17 -0.11 -12.65
N ASP A 103 -8.24 1.21 -12.77
CA ASP A 103 -8.00 1.95 -14.03
C ASP A 103 -6.51 2.31 -14.13
#